data_AF-A0AAD3HHU2-F1
#
_entry.id   AF-A0AAD3HHU2-F1
#
_cell.length_a   1.000
_cell.length_b   1.000
_cell.length_c   1.000
_cell.angle_alpha   90.00
_cell.angle_beta   90.00
_cell.angle_gamma   90.00
#
_symmetry.space_group_name_H-M   'P 1'
#
loop_
_entity.id
_entity.type
_entity.pdbx_description
1 polymer ?
#
loop_
_entity_poly.entity_id
_entity_poly.type
_entity_poly.pdbx_seq_one_letter_code
_entity_poly.pdbx_strand_id
1 'polypeptide(L)'
;MVLTLPSAAAVGVDLLRSILEDPNVQQANSDFVARIGESPVPATCRAACALMGEEALVDFSDDEWHVGSTDATTCLIAVLVCRTSRKAWAAHYNSHLARVDTSITQLLPRHMQHPEVWLVGSFLEPTGESAATLQAVLQLLHACRLPCVVRLACVAGANTDGAGAPRALHLAVGCSPGDAGVTVCCDASPAGFADRGPELPRRFAHDHMAESRGDV
;
A
#
# COMPACT_ATOMS: atom_id res chain seq x y z
N MET A 1 14.36 -5.11 6.36
CA MET A 1 15.45 -4.35 5.71
C MET A 1 15.15 -2.87 5.75
N VAL A 2 16.04 -2.02 6.30
CA VAL A 2 15.96 -0.58 6.06
C VAL A 2 16.38 -0.37 4.61
N LEU A 3 15.50 0.15 3.76
CA LEU A 3 15.88 0.54 2.41
C LEU A 3 16.91 1.67 2.53
N THR A 4 18.18 1.30 2.57
CA THR A 4 19.29 2.24 2.44
C THR A 4 19.65 2.23 0.97
N LEU A 5 18.96 3.08 0.21
CA LEU A 5 18.98 3.02 -1.24
C LEU A 5 20.34 3.54 -1.76
N PRO A 6 20.97 2.88 -2.74
CA PRO A 6 22.19 3.38 -3.35
C PRO A 6 21.93 4.72 -4.05
N SER A 7 22.95 5.59 -4.06
CA SER A 7 22.93 6.93 -4.67
C SER A 7 22.33 6.95 -6.09
N ALA A 8 21.22 7.67 -6.25
CA ALA A 8 20.57 8.31 -7.42
C ALA A 8 20.56 7.66 -8.83
N ALA A 9 21.51 6.82 -9.22
CA ALA A 9 21.68 6.38 -10.61
C ALA A 9 20.97 5.04 -10.94
N ALA A 10 20.40 4.34 -9.96
CA ALA A 10 19.80 3.01 -10.12
C ALA A 10 18.37 2.90 -9.56
N VAL A 11 17.58 3.98 -9.64
CA VAL A 11 16.19 3.98 -9.14
C VAL A 11 15.28 3.36 -10.19
N GLY A 12 14.71 2.19 -9.89
CA GLY A 12 13.77 1.48 -10.76
C GLY A 12 13.92 -0.03 -10.66
N VAL A 13 14.32 -0.67 -11.76
CA VAL A 13 14.43 -2.14 -11.86
C VAL A 13 15.35 -2.73 -10.77
N ASP A 14 16.45 -2.07 -10.45
CA ASP A 14 17.39 -2.55 -9.43
C ASP A 14 16.80 -2.47 -8.02
N LEU A 15 16.02 -1.43 -7.72
CA LEU A 15 15.31 -1.29 -6.45
C LEU A 15 14.23 -2.38 -6.30
N LEU A 16 13.37 -2.54 -7.29
CA LEU A 16 12.32 -3.56 -7.25
C LEU A 16 12.93 -4.95 -7.09
N ARG A 17 14.00 -5.25 -7.84
CA ARG A 17 14.72 -6.51 -7.73
C ARG A 17 15.25 -6.72 -6.31
N SER A 18 15.95 -5.74 -5.74
CA SER A 18 16.46 -5.86 -4.36
C SER A 18 15.36 -6.05 -3.31
N ILE A 19 14.18 -5.44 -3.48
CA ILE A 19 13.04 -5.66 -2.60
C ILE A 19 12.54 -7.12 -2.71
N LEU A 20 12.34 -7.60 -3.94
CA LEU A 20 11.78 -8.94 -4.20
C LEU A 20 12.77 -10.08 -3.94
N GLU A 21 14.07 -9.78 -3.87
CA GLU A 21 15.13 -10.74 -3.50
C GLU A 21 15.37 -10.83 -1.99
N ASP A 22 14.81 -9.92 -1.17
CA ASP A 22 14.90 -10.01 0.30
C ASP A 22 14.15 -11.25 0.81
N PRO A 23 14.82 -12.21 1.48
CA PRO A 23 14.18 -13.43 1.98
C PRO A 23 13.01 -13.17 2.93
N ASN A 24 13.05 -12.08 3.70
CA ASN A 24 11.93 -11.72 4.60
C ASN A 24 10.71 -11.27 3.81
N VAL A 25 10.91 -10.52 2.72
CA VAL A 25 9.83 -10.08 1.83
C VAL A 25 9.27 -11.27 1.05
N GLN A 26 10.11 -12.20 0.60
CA GLN A 26 9.67 -13.43 -0.05
C GLN A 26 8.81 -14.29 0.88
N GLN A 27 9.25 -14.47 2.12
CA GLN A 27 8.47 -15.20 3.13
C GLN A 27 7.15 -14.49 3.41
N ALA A 28 7.18 -13.17 3.65
CA ALA A 28 5.97 -12.38 3.89
C ALA A 28 4.99 -12.46 2.71
N ASN A 29 5.48 -12.42 1.47
CA ASN A 29 4.64 -12.60 0.28
C ASN A 29 4.01 -14.00 0.24
N SER A 30 4.78 -15.05 0.55
CA SER A 30 4.27 -16.43 0.59
C SER A 30 3.17 -16.58 1.66
N ASP A 31 3.41 -16.06 2.86
CA ASP A 31 2.47 -16.13 3.98
C ASP A 31 1.19 -15.34 3.67
N PHE A 32 1.33 -14.17 3.05
CA PHE A 32 0.21 -13.32 2.63
C PHE A 32 -0.64 -13.99 1.55
N VAL A 33 -0.01 -14.59 0.52
CA VAL A 33 -0.71 -15.31 -0.55
C VAL A 33 -1.41 -16.56 -0.02
N ALA A 34 -0.84 -17.26 0.97
CA ALA A 34 -1.46 -18.43 1.60
C ALA A 34 -2.76 -18.11 2.35
N ARG A 35 -2.97 -16.83 2.69
CA ARG A 35 -4.15 -16.31 3.41
C ARG A 35 -5.25 -15.78 2.47
N ILE A 36 -5.07 -15.82 1.14
CA ILE A 36 -6.07 -15.35 0.19
C ILE A 36 -7.40 -16.10 0.42
N GLY A 37 -8.50 -15.34 0.46
CA GLY A 37 -9.83 -15.85 0.81
C GLY A 37 -10.22 -15.63 2.28
N GLU A 38 -9.37 -14.96 3.06
CA GLU A 38 -9.76 -14.45 4.39
C GLU A 38 -11.04 -13.60 4.33
N SER A 39 -11.82 -13.70 5.41
CA SER A 39 -13.03 -12.89 5.55
C SER A 39 -12.69 -11.41 5.59
N PRO A 40 -13.53 -10.53 5.01
CA PRO A 40 -13.26 -9.10 5.02
C PRO A 40 -13.20 -8.55 6.44
N VAL A 41 -12.47 -7.44 6.61
CA VAL A 41 -12.47 -6.64 7.84
C VAL A 41 -13.92 -6.33 8.21
N PRO A 42 -14.38 -6.73 9.41
CA PRO A 42 -15.77 -6.51 9.82
C PRO A 42 -16.16 -5.04 9.84
N ALA A 43 -17.40 -4.72 9.49
CA ALA A 43 -17.93 -3.35 9.54
C ALA A 43 -17.97 -2.74 10.96
N THR A 44 -17.84 -3.57 12.00
CA THR A 44 -17.74 -3.12 13.40
C THR A 44 -16.35 -2.61 13.78
N CYS A 45 -15.33 -2.88 12.96
CA CYS A 45 -13.97 -2.41 13.18
C CYS A 45 -13.82 -0.97 12.68
N ARG A 46 -12.99 -0.17 13.35
CA ARG A 46 -12.57 1.14 12.80
C ARG A 46 -11.68 0.88 11.60
N ALA A 47 -12.09 1.42 10.45
CA ALA A 47 -11.37 1.22 9.20
C ALA A 47 -11.26 2.51 8.39
N ALA A 48 -10.14 2.67 7.70
CA ALA A 48 -9.97 3.62 6.61
C ALA A 48 -9.64 2.85 5.33
N CYS A 49 -10.67 2.69 4.49
CA CYS A 49 -10.55 2.08 3.17
C CYS A 49 -10.40 3.20 2.13
N ALA A 50 -9.20 3.40 1.59
CA ALA A 50 -8.95 4.32 0.49
C ALA A 50 -9.48 3.68 -0.81
N LEU A 51 -10.26 4.39 -1.61
CA LEU A 51 -10.64 3.93 -2.95
C LEU A 51 -9.55 4.31 -3.95
N MET A 52 -9.65 3.78 -5.18
CA MET A 52 -8.79 4.18 -6.29
C MET A 52 -8.73 5.71 -6.40
N GLY A 53 -7.51 6.25 -6.53
CA GLY A 53 -7.29 7.70 -6.60
C GLY A 53 -7.33 8.42 -5.25
N GLU A 54 -7.52 7.71 -4.14
CA GLU A 54 -7.59 8.32 -2.80
C GLU A 54 -6.41 7.90 -1.91
N GLU A 55 -6.24 8.70 -0.86
CA GLU A 55 -5.35 8.43 0.27
C GLU A 55 -6.04 8.72 1.60
N ALA A 56 -5.58 8.08 2.68
CA ALA A 56 -6.06 8.29 4.03
C ALA A 56 -4.91 8.21 5.03
N LEU A 57 -4.82 9.19 5.93
CA LEU A 57 -3.91 9.21 7.08
C LEU A 57 -4.74 9.13 8.37
N VAL A 58 -4.47 8.14 9.21
CA VAL A 58 -5.13 7.96 10.51
C VAL A 58 -4.13 8.02 11.66
N ASP A 59 -4.65 8.43 12.81
CA ASP A 59 -3.99 8.31 14.11
C ASP A 59 -4.57 7.10 14.85
N PHE A 60 -3.72 6.12 15.15
CA PHE A 60 -4.10 4.93 15.93
C PHE A 60 -3.54 4.99 17.36
N SER A 61 -3.36 6.19 17.91
CA SER A 61 -2.83 6.38 19.27
C SER A 61 -3.74 5.85 20.36
N ASP A 62 -5.05 5.95 20.16
CA ASP A 62 -6.06 5.65 21.18
C ASP A 62 -6.88 4.40 20.88
N ASP A 63 -6.98 4.02 19.61
CA ASP A 63 -7.84 2.93 19.15
C ASP A 63 -7.11 2.07 18.11
N GLU A 64 -7.54 0.81 17.99
CA GLU A 64 -7.16 -0.05 16.88
C GLU A 64 -7.82 0.43 15.57
N TRP A 65 -7.04 0.42 14.49
CA TRP A 65 -7.49 0.79 13.14
C TRP A 65 -7.08 -0.25 12.12
N HIS A 66 -7.92 -0.46 11.11
CA HIS A 66 -7.56 -1.17 9.89
C HIS A 66 -7.43 -0.17 8.74
N VAL A 67 -6.27 -0.13 8.09
CA VAL A 67 -6.07 0.76 6.93
C VAL A 67 -5.75 -0.05 5.68
N GLY A 68 -6.20 0.41 4.53
CA GLY A 68 -5.88 -0.27 3.28
C GLY A 68 -6.85 0.01 2.17
N SER A 69 -6.97 -0.95 1.25
CA SER A 69 -7.83 -0.86 0.09
C SER A 69 -8.21 -2.23 -0.47
N THR A 70 -8.98 -2.23 -1.55
CA THR A 70 -9.60 -3.38 -2.19
C THR A 70 -9.62 -3.21 -3.70
N ASP A 71 -9.74 -4.31 -4.44
CA ASP A 71 -10.00 -4.37 -5.88
C ASP A 71 -8.84 -3.84 -6.75
N ALA A 72 -7.60 -3.91 -6.26
CA ALA A 72 -6.41 -3.47 -6.99
C ALA A 72 -5.93 -4.53 -7.99
N THR A 73 -6.32 -4.37 -9.26
CA THR A 73 -5.81 -5.17 -10.37
C THR A 73 -4.48 -4.58 -10.87
N THR A 74 -4.52 -3.65 -11.83
CA THR A 74 -3.34 -2.93 -12.35
C THR A 74 -2.84 -1.86 -11.37
N CYS A 75 -3.75 -1.36 -10.53
CA CYS A 75 -3.47 -0.40 -9.48
C CYS A 75 -2.57 -0.97 -8.38
N LEU A 76 -2.01 -0.08 -7.56
CA LEU A 76 -1.16 -0.43 -6.41
C LEU A 76 -1.76 0.08 -5.11
N ILE A 77 -1.95 -0.80 -4.14
CA ILE A 77 -2.24 -0.43 -2.76
C ILE A 77 -0.90 -0.26 -2.03
N ALA A 78 -0.70 0.91 -1.44
CA ALA A 78 0.45 1.19 -0.59
C ALA A 78 -0.04 1.54 0.82
N VAL A 79 0.48 0.85 1.82
CA VAL A 79 0.24 1.16 3.23
C VAL A 79 1.57 1.44 3.92
N LEU A 80 1.64 2.55 4.66
CA LEU A 80 2.77 2.92 5.49
C LEU A 80 2.31 3.06 6.95
N VAL A 81 2.99 2.36 7.86
CA VAL A 81 2.68 2.42 9.30
C VAL A 81 3.92 2.84 10.07
N CYS A 82 3.83 3.93 10.84
CA CYS A 82 4.89 4.34 11.74
C CYS A 82 4.47 4.09 13.18
N ARG A 83 5.05 3.04 13.77
CA ARG A 83 4.75 2.64 15.16
C ARG A 83 5.15 3.71 16.18
N THR A 84 6.21 4.48 15.90
CA THR A 84 6.71 5.54 16.78
C THR A 84 5.74 6.72 16.89
N SER A 85 5.19 7.18 15.76
CA SER A 85 4.24 8.30 15.74
C SER A 85 2.78 7.86 15.76
N ARG A 86 2.53 6.54 15.79
CA ARG A 86 1.20 5.92 15.74
C ARG A 86 0.33 6.44 14.61
N LYS A 87 0.96 6.64 13.45
CA LYS A 87 0.28 7.05 12.21
C LYS A 87 0.29 5.91 11.21
N ALA A 88 -0.86 5.69 10.57
CA ALA A 88 -1.00 4.76 9.47
C ALA A 88 -1.56 5.51 8.26
N TRP A 89 -0.95 5.31 7.10
CA TRP A 89 -1.34 5.92 5.84
C TRP A 89 -1.61 4.83 4.81
N ALA A 90 -2.66 4.99 4.02
CA ALA A 90 -2.98 4.09 2.92
C ALA A 90 -3.32 4.91 1.68
N ALA A 91 -2.90 4.43 0.51
CA ALA A 91 -3.34 4.95 -0.79
C ALA A 91 -3.60 3.82 -1.78
N HIS A 92 -4.52 4.06 -2.70
CA HIS A 92 -4.79 3.18 -3.83
C HIS A 92 -4.45 3.92 -5.12
N TYR A 93 -3.23 3.65 -5.60
CA TYR A 93 -2.66 4.28 -6.78
C TYR A 93 -3.19 3.66 -8.07
N ASN A 94 -3.78 4.49 -8.92
CA ASN A 94 -3.77 4.29 -10.36
C ASN A 94 -2.59 5.03 -10.99
N SER A 95 -2.44 4.94 -12.32
CA SER A 95 -1.34 5.56 -13.05
C SER A 95 -1.32 7.10 -12.95
N HIS A 96 -2.48 7.73 -12.74
CA HIS A 96 -2.59 9.18 -12.56
C HIS A 96 -2.11 9.62 -11.18
N LEU A 97 -2.70 9.09 -10.09
CA LEU A 97 -2.32 9.46 -8.72
C LEU A 97 -0.83 9.26 -8.49
N ALA A 98 -0.24 8.20 -9.03
CA ALA A 98 1.19 7.91 -8.87
C ALA A 98 2.11 8.99 -9.46
N ARG A 99 1.62 9.83 -10.40
CA ARG A 99 2.38 10.92 -11.03
C ARG A 99 2.23 12.25 -10.30
N VAL A 100 1.08 12.47 -9.67
CA VAL A 100 0.73 13.75 -9.05
C VAL A 100 0.83 13.72 -7.53
N ASP A 101 0.96 12.54 -6.92
CA ASP A 101 1.07 12.42 -5.47
C ASP A 101 2.27 13.21 -4.93
N THR A 102 1.98 13.99 -3.90
CA THR A 102 3.00 14.71 -3.13
C THR A 102 3.02 14.24 -1.69
N SER A 103 2.07 13.41 -1.25
CA SER A 103 1.92 13.03 0.15
C SER A 103 3.10 12.20 0.63
N ILE A 104 3.59 11.25 -0.17
CA ILE A 104 4.78 10.47 0.20
C ILE A 104 6.00 11.38 0.46
N THR A 105 6.20 12.42 -0.36
CA THR A 105 7.41 13.27 -0.28
C THR A 105 7.26 14.50 0.61
N GLN A 106 6.03 14.98 0.85
CA GLN A 106 5.78 16.24 1.57
C GLN A 106 4.99 16.06 2.86
N LEU A 107 4.01 15.15 2.90
CA LEU A 107 3.14 14.91 4.05
C LEU A 107 3.77 13.91 5.02
N LEU A 108 4.10 12.71 4.55
CA LEU A 108 4.57 11.61 5.41
C LEU A 108 5.82 11.97 6.21
N PRO A 109 6.82 12.71 5.68
CA PRO A 109 7.99 13.10 6.47
C PRO A 109 7.70 14.01 7.66
N ARG A 110 6.53 14.65 7.71
CA ARG A 110 6.08 15.46 8.85
C ARG A 110 5.40 14.63 9.94
N HIS A 111 4.97 13.42 9.61
CA HIS A 111 4.13 12.58 10.47
C HIS A 111 4.77 11.23 10.83
N MET A 112 5.81 10.81 10.13
CA MET A 112 6.43 9.49 10.29
C MET A 112 7.95 9.62 10.42
N GLN A 113 8.55 8.69 11.16
CA GLN A 113 10.00 8.63 11.39
C GLN A 113 10.61 7.38 10.76
N HIS A 114 10.08 6.20 11.09
CA HIS A 114 10.53 4.91 10.59
C HIS A 114 9.34 4.09 10.10
N PRO A 115 8.75 4.46 8.94
CA PRO A 115 7.57 3.76 8.45
C PRO A 115 7.92 2.35 7.94
N GLU A 116 7.07 1.41 8.28
CA GLU A 116 6.99 0.09 7.66
C GLU A 116 6.09 0.17 6.42
N VAL A 117 6.44 -0.51 5.33
CA VAL A 117 5.74 -0.40 4.04
C VAL A 117 5.21 -1.76 3.59
N TRP A 118 3.94 -1.78 3.17
CA TRP A 118 3.28 -2.92 2.54
C TRP A 118 2.75 -2.50 1.17
N LEU A 119 3.09 -3.28 0.15
CA LEU A 119 2.69 -3.04 -1.24
C LEU A 119 1.95 -4.27 -1.78
N VAL A 120 0.75 -4.08 -2.33
CA VAL A 120 -0.06 -5.14 -2.97
C VAL A 120 -0.72 -4.58 -4.23
N GLY A 121 -0.68 -5.32 -5.33
CA GLY A 121 -1.30 -4.91 -6.61
C GLY A 121 -0.32 -5.02 -7.77
N SER A 122 -0.51 -4.21 -8.81
CA SER A 122 0.39 -4.06 -9.96
C SER A 122 0.98 -5.39 -10.48
N PHE A 123 0.12 -6.35 -10.81
CA PHE A 123 0.53 -7.63 -11.40
C PHE A 123 1.17 -7.42 -12.78
N LEU A 124 1.94 -8.40 -13.27
CA LEU A 124 2.48 -8.38 -14.62
C LEU A 124 1.36 -8.47 -15.66
N GLU A 125 1.24 -7.43 -16.47
CA GLU A 125 0.24 -7.32 -17.53
C GLU A 125 0.82 -6.68 -18.80
N PRO A 126 0.20 -6.86 -19.97
CA PRO A 126 0.82 -6.51 -21.26
C PRO A 126 0.88 -5.01 -21.59
N THR A 127 0.03 -4.18 -21.01
CA THR A 127 -0.11 -2.75 -21.32
C THR A 127 0.99 -1.90 -20.69
N GLY A 128 1.60 -2.37 -19.60
CA GLY A 128 2.65 -1.67 -18.86
C GLY A 128 2.14 -0.68 -17.82
N GLU A 129 0.83 -0.54 -17.63
CA GLU A 129 0.24 0.33 -16.62
C GLU A 129 0.62 -0.09 -15.20
N SER A 130 0.61 -1.39 -14.90
CA SER A 130 1.04 -1.91 -13.59
C SER A 130 2.49 -1.55 -13.31
N ALA A 131 3.36 -1.74 -14.31
CA ALA A 131 4.78 -1.47 -14.18
C ALA A 131 5.05 0.04 -14.00
N ALA A 132 4.35 0.89 -14.75
CA ALA A 132 4.47 2.34 -14.64
C ALA A 132 4.00 2.85 -13.26
N THR A 133 2.86 2.35 -12.77
CA THR A 133 2.30 2.72 -11.46
C THR A 133 3.26 2.31 -10.34
N LEU A 134 3.72 1.06 -10.36
CA LEU A 134 4.68 0.56 -9.38
C LEU A 134 6.00 1.35 -9.41
N GLN A 135 6.54 1.62 -10.59
CA GLN A 135 7.78 2.37 -10.72
C GLN A 135 7.65 3.80 -10.16
N ALA A 136 6.57 4.50 -10.47
CA ALA A 136 6.33 5.85 -9.97
C ALA A 136 6.23 5.88 -8.43
N VAL A 137 5.50 4.93 -7.83
CA VAL A 137 5.40 4.85 -6.35
C VAL A 137 6.74 4.48 -5.71
N LEU A 138 7.53 3.57 -6.30
CA LEU A 138 8.87 3.26 -5.81
C LEU A 138 9.81 4.47 -5.90
N GLN A 139 9.68 5.31 -6.92
CA GLN A 139 10.41 6.57 -7.04
C GLN A 139 10.01 7.56 -5.93
N LEU A 140 8.72 7.69 -5.63
CA LEU A 140 8.23 8.52 -4.53
C LEU A 140 8.78 8.02 -3.17
N LEU A 141 8.70 6.72 -2.92
CA LEU A 141 9.25 6.11 -1.70
C LEU A 141 10.76 6.30 -1.59
N HIS A 142 11.50 6.21 -2.69
CA HIS A 142 12.92 6.52 -2.71
C HIS A 142 13.19 8.01 -2.43
N ALA A 143 12.37 8.91 -2.97
CA ALA A 143 12.54 10.35 -2.86
C ALA A 143 12.13 10.91 -1.48
N CYS A 144 11.26 10.24 -0.71
CA CYS A 144 10.73 10.77 0.55
C CYS A 144 11.76 10.94 1.68
N ARG A 145 12.96 10.38 1.53
CA ARG A 145 14.07 10.40 2.50
C ARG A 145 13.73 9.83 3.88
N LEU A 146 12.58 9.19 4.04
CA LEU A 146 12.28 8.40 5.23
C LEU A 146 13.01 7.06 5.18
N PRO A 147 13.52 6.55 6.31
CA PRO A 147 14.12 5.22 6.42
C PRO A 147 13.04 4.13 6.37
N CYS A 148 12.39 3.98 5.22
CA CYS A 148 11.32 3.03 4.98
C CYS A 148 11.82 1.58 5.11
N VAL A 149 11.01 0.74 5.75
CA VAL A 149 11.26 -0.69 5.89
C VAL A 149 10.16 -1.46 5.15
N VAL A 150 10.48 -2.07 4.02
CA VAL A 150 9.51 -2.90 3.29
C VAL A 150 9.29 -4.20 4.07
N ARG A 151 8.03 -4.46 4.41
CA ARG A 151 7.56 -5.66 5.12
C ARG A 151 6.88 -6.65 4.18
N LEU A 152 6.20 -6.15 3.15
CA LEU A 152 5.50 -6.95 2.13
C LEU A 152 5.59 -6.24 0.78
N ALA A 153 5.79 -7.00 -0.29
CA ALA A 153 5.76 -6.49 -1.65
C ALA A 153 5.17 -7.56 -2.59
N CYS A 154 3.86 -7.80 -2.47
CA CYS A 154 3.12 -8.69 -3.34
C CYS A 154 2.75 -7.91 -4.62
N VAL A 155 3.73 -7.70 -5.48
CA VAL A 155 3.64 -6.88 -6.70
C VAL A 155 4.35 -7.57 -7.88
N ALA A 156 4.11 -7.10 -9.10
CA ALA A 156 4.72 -7.63 -10.32
C ALA A 156 4.60 -9.17 -10.36
N GLY A 157 5.70 -9.89 -10.62
CA GLY A 157 5.69 -11.35 -10.69
C GLY A 157 5.28 -12.03 -9.38
N ALA A 158 5.49 -11.39 -8.22
CA ALA A 158 5.03 -11.93 -6.94
C ALA A 158 3.50 -11.88 -6.80
N ASN A 159 2.83 -10.97 -7.51
CA ASN A 159 1.37 -10.89 -7.55
C ASN A 159 0.76 -11.52 -8.81
N THR A 160 1.52 -12.20 -9.66
CA THR A 160 0.99 -12.82 -10.89
C THR A 160 0.86 -14.34 -10.71
N ASP A 161 -0.31 -14.88 -11.02
CA ASP A 161 -0.55 -16.33 -11.01
C ASP A 161 -0.11 -17.02 -12.32
N GLY A 162 -0.27 -18.34 -12.38
CA GLY A 162 0.11 -19.11 -13.58
C GLY A 162 -0.75 -18.85 -14.81
N ALA A 163 -1.92 -18.22 -14.65
CA ALA A 163 -2.81 -17.81 -15.72
C ALA A 163 -2.55 -16.36 -16.20
N GLY A 164 -1.63 -15.64 -15.54
CA GLY A 164 -1.37 -14.23 -15.82
C GLY A 164 -2.33 -13.26 -15.15
N ALA A 165 -3.09 -13.71 -14.15
CA ALA A 165 -4.03 -12.90 -13.37
C ALA A 165 -3.40 -12.45 -12.02
N PRO A 166 -3.94 -11.40 -11.37
CA PRO A 166 -3.49 -11.00 -10.05
C PRO A 166 -3.82 -12.07 -8.99
N ARG A 167 -2.88 -12.37 -8.08
CA ARG A 167 -3.11 -13.26 -6.93
C ARG A 167 -3.90 -12.56 -5.84
N ALA A 168 -3.46 -11.37 -5.45
CA ALA A 168 -4.04 -10.56 -4.40
C ALA A 168 -4.57 -9.23 -4.96
N LEU A 169 -5.77 -8.88 -4.51
CA LEU A 169 -6.50 -7.67 -4.91
C LEU A 169 -6.74 -6.71 -3.74
N HIS A 170 -6.53 -7.16 -2.51
CA HIS A 170 -6.86 -6.42 -1.30
C HIS A 170 -5.66 -6.40 -0.37
N LEU A 171 -5.59 -5.35 0.42
CA LEU A 171 -4.64 -5.22 1.51
C LEU A 171 -5.34 -4.48 2.64
N ALA A 172 -5.39 -5.10 3.81
CA ALA A 172 -5.73 -4.45 5.06
C ALA A 172 -4.56 -4.63 6.03
N VAL A 173 -4.16 -3.56 6.71
CA VAL A 173 -3.16 -3.60 7.78
C VAL A 173 -3.83 -3.20 9.08
N GLY A 174 -3.94 -4.16 10.00
CA GLY A 174 -4.40 -3.90 11.37
C GLY A 174 -3.30 -3.18 12.15
N CYS A 175 -3.64 -2.07 12.80
CA CYS A 175 -2.75 -1.20 13.55
C CYS A 175 -3.30 -1.04 14.97
N SER A 176 -2.62 -1.59 15.96
CA SER A 176 -3.01 -1.47 17.36
C SER A 176 -2.02 -0.57 18.13
N PRO A 177 -2.47 0.32 19.04
CA PRO A 177 -1.59 1.19 19.82
C PRO A 177 -0.59 0.42 20.71
N GLY A 178 -0.84 -0.87 20.93
CA GLY A 178 -0.11 -1.73 21.87
C GLY A 178 -0.44 -1.36 23.32
N ASP A 179 -0.61 -2.36 24.18
CA ASP A 179 -0.67 -2.12 25.63
C ASP A 179 0.68 -1.59 26.13
N ALA A 180 0.68 -0.90 27.28
CA ALA A 180 1.91 -0.42 27.89
C ALA A 180 2.88 -1.59 28.15
N GLY A 181 3.94 -1.68 27.34
CA GLY A 181 4.94 -2.76 27.40
C GLY A 181 4.78 -3.88 26.36
N VAL A 182 3.74 -3.83 25.53
CA VAL A 182 3.56 -4.75 24.38
C VAL A 182 3.92 -4.01 23.10
N THR A 183 4.77 -4.62 22.28
CA THR A 183 5.16 -4.08 20.97
C THR A 183 3.90 -3.85 20.11
N VAL A 184 3.75 -2.64 19.56
CA VAL A 184 2.75 -2.33 18.52
C VAL A 184 2.78 -3.43 17.45
N CYS A 185 1.67 -4.14 17.28
CA CYS A 185 1.53 -5.17 16.24
C CYS A 185 0.90 -4.56 15.00
N CYS A 186 1.52 -4.83 13.86
CA CYS A 186 0.98 -4.52 12.54
C CYS A 186 0.88 -5.84 11.78
N ASP A 187 -0.32 -6.28 11.42
CA ASP A 187 -0.54 -7.49 10.63
C ASP A 187 -1.19 -7.13 9.31
N ALA A 188 -0.63 -7.65 8.22
CA ALA A 188 -1.16 -7.46 6.88
C ALA A 188 -2.00 -8.67 6.48
N SER A 189 -3.21 -8.42 6.02
CA SER A 189 -4.16 -9.42 5.55
C SER A 189 -4.57 -9.15 4.10
N PRO A 190 -4.76 -10.19 3.28
CA PRO A 190 -5.33 -10.08 1.93
C PRO A 190 -6.87 -9.90 1.96
N ALA A 191 -7.46 -9.65 3.13
CA ALA A 191 -8.87 -9.37 3.28
C ALA A 191 -9.26 -8.00 2.69
N GLY A 192 -10.45 -7.94 2.11
CA GLY A 192 -11.12 -6.69 1.78
C GLY A 192 -11.78 -6.04 3.00
N PHE A 193 -12.67 -5.08 2.77
CA PHE A 193 -13.42 -4.39 3.83
C PHE A 193 -14.92 -4.64 3.63
N ALA A 194 -15.61 -5.08 4.69
CA ALA A 194 -17.05 -5.30 4.64
C ALA A 194 -17.81 -3.98 4.50
N ASP A 195 -17.28 -2.91 5.09
CA ASP A 195 -17.73 -1.53 4.89
C ASP A 195 -16.59 -0.68 4.31
N ARG A 196 -16.85 -0.08 3.14
CA ARG A 196 -15.91 0.81 2.41
C ARG A 196 -16.30 2.29 2.54
N GLY A 197 -17.36 2.58 3.27
CA GLY A 197 -17.96 3.91 3.40
C GLY A 197 -17.17 4.88 4.29
N PRO A 198 -17.72 6.09 4.53
CA PRO A 198 -19.03 6.58 4.04
C PRO A 198 -18.97 7.07 2.57
N GLU A 199 -20.13 7.47 2.05
CA GLU A 199 -20.28 8.18 0.75
C GLU A 199 -19.73 7.43 -0.47
N LEU A 200 -19.80 6.10 -0.46
CA LEU A 200 -19.21 5.25 -1.52
C LEU A 200 -19.66 5.65 -2.95
N PRO A 201 -20.96 5.89 -3.23
CA PRO A 201 -21.38 6.33 -4.57
C PRO A 201 -20.78 7.68 -4.99
N ARG A 202 -20.66 8.63 -4.06
CA ARG A 202 -20.10 9.96 -4.33
C ARG A 202 -18.60 9.89 -4.59
N ARG A 203 -17.88 9.05 -3.85
CA ARG A 203 -16.43 8.86 -4.01
C ARG A 203 -16.09 8.18 -5.34
N PHE A 204 -16.84 7.13 -5.73
CA PHE A 204 -16.69 6.53 -7.06
C PHE A 204 -17.04 7.51 -8.20
N ALA A 205 -18.09 8.32 -8.03
CA ALA A 205 -18.42 9.33 -9.02
C ALA A 205 -17.30 10.37 -9.19
N HIS A 206 -16.64 10.77 -8.11
CA HIS A 206 -15.50 11.68 -8.16
C HIS A 206 -14.34 11.10 -8.96
N ASP A 207 -13.97 9.85 -8.68
CA ASP A 207 -12.89 9.14 -9.37
C ASP A 207 -13.14 9.03 -10.89
N HIS A 208 -14.34 8.56 -11.28
CA HIS A 208 -14.71 8.48 -12.70
C HIS A 208 -14.73 9.84 -13.42
N MET A 209 -15.10 10.91 -12.70
CA MET A 209 -15.11 12.26 -13.26
C MET A 209 -13.71 12.87 -13.36
N ALA A 210 -12.77 12.48 -12.49
CA ALA A 210 -11.38 12.90 -12.57
C ALA A 210 -10.70 12.32 -13.83
N GLU A 211 -11.00 11.07 -14.18
CA GLU A 211 -10.47 10.43 -15.40
C GLU A 211 -11.00 11.07 -16.69
N SER A 212 -12.27 11.50 -16.72
CA SER A 212 -12.93 11.98 -17.94
C SER A 212 -12.63 13.44 -18.32
N ARG A 213 -12.10 14.25 -17.40
CA ARG A 213 -11.89 15.69 -17.64
C ARG A 213 -10.59 16.02 -18.37
N GLY A 214 -9.64 15.10 -18.47
CA GLY A 214 -8.33 15.43 -19.04
C GLY A 214 -7.61 16.56 -18.28
N ASP A 215 -8.04 16.87 -17.04
CA ASP A 215 -7.23 17.57 -16.03
C ASP A 215 -6.13 16.60 -15.51
N VAL A 216 -5.52 15.90 -16.47
CA VAL A 216 -4.56 14.79 -16.36
C VAL A 216 -3.31 15.15 -17.16
#